data_AF-A0A4R4Q0G4-F1
#
_entry.id   AF-A0A4R4Q0G4-F1
#
_cell.length_a   1.000
_cell.length_b   1.000
_cell.length_c   1.000
_cell.angle_alpha   90.00
_cell.angle_beta   90.00
_cell.angle_gamma   90.00
#
_symmetry.space_group_name_H-M   'P 1'
#
loop_
_entity.id
_entity.type
_entity.pdbx_description
1 polymer ?
#
loop_
_entity_poly.entity_id
_entity_poly.type
_entity_poly.pdbx_seq_one_letter_code
_entity_poly.pdbx_strand_id
1 'polypeptide(L)' 'MAEKKAGAFDIRVVIAALIGLYGVILTVLGIVEKQAEIDKAAGININLWGGIAMLVFAALFVLWARLRPIVVPVEE' A
#
# COMPACT_ATOMS: atom_id res chain seq x y z
N MET A 1 -28.74 10.28 -18.80
CA MET A 1 -27.30 10.43 -18.47
C MET A 1 -26.89 9.15 -17.76
N ALA A 2 -26.07 8.31 -18.38
CA ALA A 2 -25.70 7.01 -17.81
C ALA A 2 -24.94 7.19 -16.48
N GLU A 3 -25.42 6.57 -15.42
CA GLU A 3 -24.81 6.57 -14.09
C GLU A 3 -23.49 5.79 -14.14
N LYS A 4 -22.37 6.51 -14.25
CA LYS A 4 -21.02 5.92 -14.20
C LYS A 4 -20.69 5.51 -12.76
N LYS A 5 -20.88 4.24 -12.42
CA LYS A 5 -20.26 3.68 -11.21
C LYS A 5 -18.79 3.39 -11.48
N ALA A 6 -17.92 3.91 -10.63
CA ALA A 6 -16.53 3.45 -10.59
C ALA A 6 -16.55 1.94 -10.32
N GLY A 7 -15.81 1.15 -11.10
CA GLY A 7 -15.77 -0.29 -10.92
C GLY A 7 -15.34 -0.60 -9.49
N ALA A 8 -16.21 -1.21 -8.69
CA ALA A 8 -15.95 -1.50 -7.28
C ALA A 8 -14.74 -2.43 -7.05
N PHE A 9 -14.18 -2.99 -8.12
CA PHE A 9 -13.03 -3.88 -8.14
C PHE A 9 -11.88 -3.31 -8.99
N ASP A 10 -11.30 -2.19 -8.57
CA ASP A 10 -10.00 -1.74 -9.10
C ASP A 10 -8.88 -2.51 -8.39
N ILE A 11 -8.19 -3.38 -9.14
CA ILE A 11 -7.07 -4.17 -8.61
C ILE A 11 -5.98 -3.32 -7.97
N ARG A 12 -5.80 -2.06 -8.41
CA ARG A 12 -4.80 -1.15 -7.84
C ARG A 12 -5.15 -0.77 -6.40
N VAL A 13 -6.43 -0.61 -6.09
CA VAL A 13 -6.90 -0.32 -4.73
C VAL A 13 -6.75 -1.55 -3.84
N VAL A 14 -7.04 -2.75 -4.36
CA VAL A 14 -6.82 -4.01 -3.63
C VAL A 14 -5.35 -4.22 -3.31
N ILE A 15 -4.45 -4.06 -4.29
CA ILE A 15 -3.00 -4.14 -4.09
C ILE A 15 -2.55 -3.10 -3.07
N ALA A 16 -3.00 -1.85 -3.20
CA ALA A 16 -2.63 -0.79 -2.27
C ALA A 16 -3.09 -1.07 -0.84
N ALA A 17 -4.28 -1.64 -0.65
CA ALA A 17 -4.80 -1.97 0.67
C ALA A 17 -3.99 -3.10 1.32
N LEU A 18 -3.70 -4.18 0.58
CA LEU A 18 -2.93 -5.32 1.10
C LEU A 18 -1.48 -4.94 1.41
N ILE A 19 -0.80 -4.28 0.47
CA ILE A 19 0.57 -3.81 0.65
C ILE A 19 0.64 -2.72 1.72
N GLY A 20 -0.32 -1.80 1.73
CA GLY A 20 -0.40 -0.74 2.74
C GLY A 20 -0.58 -1.29 4.15
N LEU A 21 -1.48 -2.26 4.35
CA LEU A 21 -1.69 -2.90 5.65
C LEU A 21 -0.40 -3.55 6.16
N TYR A 22 0.27 -4.35 5.33
CA TYR A 22 1.53 -4.97 5.73
C TYR A 22 2.65 -3.95 5.94
N GLY A 23 2.69 -2.89 5.13
CA GLY A 23 3.60 -1.76 5.30
C GLY A 23 3.42 -1.06 6.65
N VAL A 24 2.18 -0.86 7.09
CA VAL A 24 1.88 -0.34 8.45
C VAL A 24 2.41 -1.28 9.51
N ILE A 25 2.14 -2.58 9.39
CA ILE A 25 2.61 -3.60 10.36
C ILE A 25 4.14 -3.55 10.47
N LEU A 26 4.86 -3.60 9.34
CA LEU A 26 6.31 -3.55 9.33
C LEU A 26 6.87 -2.23 9.87
N THR A 27 6.23 -1.11 9.57
CA THR A 27 6.64 0.20 10.09
C THR A 27 6.50 0.23 11.61
N VAL A 28 5.39 -0.27 12.15
CA VAL A 28 5.19 -0.37 13.62
C VAL A 28 6.22 -1.31 14.25
N LEU A 29 6.43 -2.50 13.67
CA LEU A 29 7.44 -3.44 14.14
C LEU A 29 8.85 -2.83 14.11
N GLY A 30 9.19 -2.12 13.05
CA GLY A 30 10.45 -1.41 12.92
C GLY A 30 10.62 -0.30 13.95
N ILE A 31 9.56 0.44 14.31
CA ILE A 31 9.61 1.48 15.35
C ILE A 31 9.86 0.89 16.74
N VAL A 32 9.27 -0.27 17.05
CA VAL A 32 9.41 -0.94 18.36
C VAL A 32 10.53 -1.99 18.37
N GLU A 33 11.31 -2.09 17.30
CA GLU A 33 12.37 -3.07 17.11
C GLU A 33 13.48 -2.89 18.16
N LYS A 34 13.98 -4.00 18.70
CA LYS A 34 15.11 -3.99 19.63
C LYS A 34 16.42 -3.95 18.86
N GLN A 35 17.42 -3.23 19.37
CA GLN A 35 18.76 -3.13 18.75
C GLN A 35 19.38 -4.50 18.44
N ALA A 36 19.20 -5.49 19.33
CA ALA A 36 19.71 -6.85 19.11
C ALA A 36 19.16 -7.54 17.84
N GLU A 37 17.95 -7.18 17.40
CA GLU A 37 17.40 -7.67 16.13
C GLU A 37 17.94 -6.89 14.92
N ILE A 38 18.10 -5.57 15.07
CA ILE A 38 18.73 -4.69 14.07
C ILE A 38 20.19 -5.11 13.79
N ASP A 39 20.92 -5.52 14.82
CA ASP A 39 22.32 -5.93 14.71
C ASP A 39 22.47 -7.24 13.92
N LYS A 40 21.45 -8.11 13.90
CA LYS A 40 21.43 -9.31 13.04
C LYS A 40 21.38 -8.93 11.55
N ALA A 41 20.93 -7.72 11.24
CA ALA A 41 20.83 -7.14 9.91
C ALA A 41 21.91 -6.08 9.65
N ALA A 42 23.12 -6.28 10.19
CA ALA A 42 24.26 -5.37 10.02
C ALA A 42 23.96 -3.92 10.45
N GLY A 43 23.12 -3.74 11.48
CA GLY A 43 22.75 -2.42 11.99
C GLY A 43 21.61 -1.76 11.20
N ILE A 44 20.99 -2.45 10.25
CA ILE A 44 19.91 -1.91 9.41
C ILE A 44 18.56 -2.40 9.93
N ASN A 45 17.66 -1.47 10.22
CA ASN A 45 16.28 -1.79 10.58
C ASN A 45 15.47 -2.12 9.31
N ILE A 46 15.50 -3.40 8.91
CA ILE A 46 14.86 -3.89 7.68
C ILE A 46 13.34 -3.70 7.72
N ASN A 47 12.71 -3.96 8.87
CA ASN A 47 11.27 -3.80 9.03
C ASN A 47 10.84 -2.35 8.80
N LEU A 48 11.57 -1.37 9.35
CA LEU A 48 11.24 0.04 9.18
C LEU A 48 11.41 0.48 7.72
N TRP A 49 12.57 0.21 7.10
CA TRP A 49 12.82 0.61 5.71
C TRP A 49 11.88 -0.08 4.73
N GLY A 50 11.63 -1.38 4.92
CA GLY A 50 10.67 -2.14 4.13
C GLY A 50 9.25 -1.61 4.29
N GLY A 51 8.82 -1.36 5.53
CA GLY A 51 7.52 -0.77 5.83
C GLY A 51 7.30 0.58 5.15
N ILE A 52 8.27 1.50 5.27
CA ILE A 52 8.21 2.81 4.62
C ILE A 52 8.15 2.68 3.10
N ALA A 53 8.97 1.82 2.49
CA ALA A 53 8.94 1.59 1.05
C ALA A 53 7.56 1.06 0.57
N MET A 54 6.98 0.13 1.32
CA MET A 54 5.64 -0.41 1.04
C MET A 54 4.55 0.65 1.16
N LEU A 55 4.62 1.52 2.17
CA LEU A 55 3.67 2.62 2.35
C LEU A 55 3.75 3.63 1.20
N VAL A 56 4.96 4.00 0.77
CA VAL A 56 5.16 4.88 -0.39
C VAL A 56 4.57 4.24 -1.64
N PHE A 57 4.85 2.95 -1.89
CA PHE A 57 4.30 2.22 -3.03
C PHE A 57 2.77 2.17 -3.01
N ALA A 58 2.16 1.87 -1.86
CA ALA A 58 0.72 1.86 -1.69
C ALA A 58 0.10 3.25 -1.96
N ALA A 59 0.71 4.31 -1.44
CA ALA A 59 0.27 5.69 -1.68
C ALA A 59 0.31 6.06 -3.17
N LEU A 60 1.35 5.64 -3.89
CA LEU A 60 1.45 5.83 -5.34
C LEU A 60 0.34 5.09 -6.09
N PHE A 61 -0.02 3.87 -5.68
CA PHE A 61 -1.10 3.10 -6.29
C PHE A 61 -2.48 3.74 -6.06
N VAL A 62 -2.75 4.21 -4.83
CA VAL A 62 -3.99 4.94 -4.52
C VAL A 62 -4.07 6.22 -5.34
N LEU A 63 -2.97 6.98 -5.40
CA LEU A 63 -2.89 8.20 -6.19
C LEU A 63 -3.16 7.91 -7.68
N TRP A 64 -2.55 6.86 -8.23
CA TRP A 64 -2.77 6.47 -9.62
C TRP A 64 -4.23 6.05 -9.90
N ALA A 65 -4.82 5.24 -9.02
CA ALA A 65 -6.23 4.86 -9.13
C ALA A 65 -7.15 6.10 -9.08
N ARG A 66 -6.81 7.08 -8.24
CA ARG A 66 -7.58 8.31 -8.08
C ARG A 66 -7.43 9.27 -9.26
N LEU A 67 -6.25 9.33 -9.87
CA LEU A 67 -5.95 10.13 -11.07
C LEU A 67 -6.50 9.51 -12.36
N ARG A 68 -6.63 8.18 -12.41
CA ARG A 68 -7.06 7.43 -13.59
C ARG A 68 -8.13 6.39 -13.21
N PRO A 69 -9.36 6.83 -12.85
CA PRO A 69 -10.42 5.92 -12.41
C PRO A 69 -10.90 5.00 -13.53
N ILE A 70 -11.17 3.73 -13.20
CA ILE A 70 -11.78 2.77 -14.12
C ILE A 70 -13.30 2.99 -14.11
N VAL A 71 -13.84 3.28 -15.29
CA VAL A 71 -15.28 3.48 -15.50
C VAL A 71 -15.84 2.22 -16.14
N VAL A 72 -16.80 1.57 -15.48
CA VAL A 72 -17.53 0.45 -16.07
C VAL A 72 -18.77 1.03 -16.77
N PRO A 73 -18.95 0.84 -18.09
CA PRO A 73 -20.19 1.20 -18.75
C PRO A 73 -21.31 0.29 -18.24
N VAL A 74 -22.44 0.89 -17.89
CA VAL A 74 -23.67 0.13 -17.58
C VAL A 74 -24.30 -0.22 -18.92
N GLU A 75 -24.42 -1.51 -19.22
CA GLU A 75 -25.16 -1.98 -20.39
C GLU A 75 -26.66 -1.73 -20.15
N GLU A 76 -27.34 -1.09 -21.11
CA GLU A 76 -28.80 -0.91 -21.13
C GLU A 76 -29.52 -2.18 -21.58
#